data_AF-A0AAQ4PW87-F1
#
_entry.id   AF-A0AAQ4PW87-F1
#
_cell.length_a   1.000
_cell.length_b   1.000
_cell.length_c   1.000
_cell.angle_alpha   90.00
_cell.angle_beta   90.00
_cell.angle_gamma   90.00
#
_symmetry.space_group_name_H-M   'P 1'
#
loop_
_entity.id
_entity.type
_entity.pdbx_description
1 polymer ?
#
loop_
_entity_poly.entity_id
_entity_poly.type
_entity_poly.pdbx_seq_one_letter_code
_entity_poly.pdbx_strand_id
1 'polypeptide(L)'
;MRGLCGADWEVSPPCGYRCYCTTDGHRRTPTVEQCCRILHKRGEEPLHILLYILLKMSFRDLRNFTETMRALGYPRLISMENFRTPNFTLVAEILIWLVRRYEPQMDIPTDVDTESDRIFFIKAVAQFMVTKAHIKLNTKRLYQADGYAVKEMLKITSVLYSAMKTKQMALADAAEEDNSKFKFDLGSRISDLKAARQLASEVTSKGASLYDLLGKEVDLREKRTASIARPLEINGTEKALKAAIKEVLGSVEKTKDMLSNVVSDETSLDAKIEKKKQEQERNLKRLQTLQSVRPAFMDEYEKIEEDLQKQYETFVEKFRNLCFLESQLDEYHRMEQERFEVCSHNPNHVYDLTHLFSAVKDDDSDMDVPEDDGSDSDMEDCRPSKPRPTRNGILAGTHTRKSNVLFMIYD
;
A
#
# COMPACT_ATOMS: atom_id res chain seq x y z
N MET A 1 -22.13 -6.91 36.84
CA MET A 1 -23.11 -7.20 35.76
C MET A 1 -22.45 -8.26 34.87
N ARG A 2 -23.02 -9.48 34.70
CA ARG A 2 -23.93 -9.89 33.59
C ARG A 2 -23.37 -9.52 32.21
N GLY A 3 -23.24 -10.39 31.19
CA GLY A 3 -23.46 -11.85 31.02
C GLY A 3 -22.83 -12.27 29.66
N LEU A 4 -22.31 -13.49 29.47
CA LEU A 4 -22.98 -14.71 28.94
C LEU A 4 -23.49 -14.65 27.47
N CYS A 5 -22.94 -15.54 26.63
CA CYS A 5 -23.49 -16.16 25.38
C CYS A 5 -23.84 -15.21 24.19
N GLY A 6 -23.88 -15.64 22.91
CA GLY A 6 -23.61 -16.93 22.24
C GLY A 6 -24.17 -16.93 20.78
N ALA A 7 -24.07 -18.05 20.06
CA ALA A 7 -24.72 -18.41 18.78
C ALA A 7 -24.17 -17.88 17.42
N ASP A 8 -23.49 -18.80 16.71
CA ASP A 8 -23.79 -19.35 15.36
C ASP A 8 -24.61 -18.56 14.33
N TRP A 9 -24.15 -18.58 13.07
CA TRP A 9 -24.97 -18.86 11.87
C TRP A 9 -24.14 -19.57 10.77
N GLU A 10 -24.66 -20.68 10.25
CA GLU A 10 -24.17 -21.34 9.03
C GLU A 10 -24.52 -20.52 7.77
N VAL A 11 -23.89 -20.84 6.61
CA VAL A 11 -24.57 -21.17 5.33
C VAL A 11 -23.57 -21.23 4.16
N SER A 12 -23.69 -22.28 3.34
CA SER A 12 -23.30 -22.38 1.93
C SER A 12 -24.52 -22.92 1.14
N PRO A 13 -24.57 -22.93 -0.22
CA PRO A 13 -23.76 -22.26 -1.24
C PRO A 13 -24.67 -21.20 -1.97
N PRO A 14 -25.00 -21.21 -3.29
CA PRO A 14 -24.22 -21.42 -4.53
C PRO A 14 -24.35 -20.29 -5.59
N CYS A 15 -23.25 -19.91 -6.25
CA CYS A 15 -23.28 -19.02 -7.44
C CYS A 15 -22.53 -19.63 -8.64
N GLY A 16 -23.25 -20.31 -9.54
CA GLY A 16 -22.74 -20.65 -10.85
C GLY A 16 -23.01 -19.52 -11.85
N TYR A 17 -21.98 -19.03 -12.55
CA TYR A 17 -22.17 -18.11 -13.68
C TYR A 17 -21.63 -18.70 -14.98
N ARG A 18 -22.54 -19.32 -15.72
CA ARG A 18 -22.35 -19.79 -17.09
C ARG A 18 -22.54 -18.61 -18.03
N CYS A 19 -21.44 -18.04 -18.54
CA CYS A 19 -21.52 -16.97 -19.53
C CYS A 19 -21.88 -17.55 -20.92
N TYR A 20 -23.18 -17.58 -21.24
CA TYR A 20 -23.63 -17.82 -22.61
C TYR A 20 -23.40 -16.57 -23.46
N CYS A 21 -22.71 -16.74 -24.60
CA CYS A 21 -22.70 -15.78 -25.70
C CYS A 21 -23.05 -16.49 -27.02
N THR A 22 -24.32 -16.85 -27.14
CA THR A 22 -25.05 -16.95 -28.41
C THR A 22 -25.66 -15.57 -28.68
N THR A 23 -25.61 -14.94 -29.85
CA THR A 23 -25.07 -15.31 -31.16
C THR A 23 -24.56 -14.05 -31.86
N ASP A 24 -23.29 -14.00 -32.27
CA ASP A 24 -22.94 -13.65 -33.65
C ASP A 24 -21.49 -14.08 -33.97
N GLY A 25 -21.23 -14.43 -35.22
CA GLY A 25 -20.05 -15.18 -35.61
C GLY A 25 -18.86 -14.31 -35.99
N HIS A 26 -18.07 -13.83 -35.02
CA HIS A 26 -16.65 -13.45 -35.25
C HIS A 26 -15.82 -13.53 -33.96
N ARG A 27 -14.98 -14.57 -33.81
CA ARG A 27 -14.04 -14.66 -32.67
C ARG A 27 -12.89 -13.68 -32.87
N ARG A 28 -12.88 -12.59 -32.10
CA ARG A 28 -11.64 -11.88 -31.73
C ARG A 28 -11.48 -11.96 -30.22
N THR A 29 -10.39 -12.59 -29.76
CA THR A 29 -9.97 -12.46 -28.36
C THR A 29 -9.67 -10.99 -28.09
N PRO A 30 -10.19 -10.39 -27.00
CA PRO A 30 -9.95 -8.98 -26.71
C PRO A 30 -8.45 -8.72 -26.59
N THR A 31 -7.98 -7.61 -27.19
CA THR A 31 -6.57 -7.20 -27.08
C THR A 31 -6.26 -6.76 -25.65
N VAL A 32 -4.97 -6.71 -25.30
CA VAL A 32 -4.52 -6.31 -23.95
C VAL A 32 -5.10 -4.94 -23.55
N GLU A 33 -5.12 -3.98 -24.48
CA GLU A 33 -5.80 -2.68 -24.30
C GLU A 33 -7.29 -2.81 -23.95
N GLN A 34 -8.03 -3.69 -24.64
CA GLN A 34 -9.47 -3.84 -24.42
C GLN A 34 -9.76 -4.42 -23.04
N CYS A 35 -8.95 -5.37 -22.57
CA CYS A 35 -9.03 -5.88 -21.20
C CYS A 35 -8.68 -4.78 -20.17
N CYS A 36 -7.62 -4.00 -20.39
CA CYS A 36 -7.26 -2.90 -19.49
C CYS A 36 -8.38 -1.84 -19.40
N ARG A 37 -9.03 -1.45 -20.50
CA ARG A 37 -10.15 -0.48 -20.49
C ARG A 37 -11.37 -1.00 -19.71
N ILE A 38 -11.65 -2.30 -19.75
CA ILE A 38 -12.79 -2.90 -19.03
C ILE A 38 -12.51 -2.99 -17.52
N LEU A 39 -11.26 -3.26 -17.12
CA LEU A 39 -10.88 -3.38 -15.70
C LEU A 39 -10.60 -2.02 -15.04
N HIS A 40 -10.07 -1.03 -15.78
CA HIS A 40 -9.96 0.35 -15.29
C HIS A 40 -11.34 0.97 -15.00
N LYS A 41 -12.40 0.55 -15.70
CA LYS A 41 -13.79 0.92 -15.38
C LYS A 41 -14.34 0.26 -14.10
N ARG A 42 -13.58 -0.64 -13.46
CA ARG A 42 -13.96 -1.34 -12.20
C ARG A 42 -13.10 -0.95 -10.99
N GLY A 43 -12.13 -0.04 -11.14
CA GLY A 43 -11.35 0.50 -10.03
C GLY A 43 -10.30 -0.44 -9.43
N GLU A 44 -9.85 -1.47 -10.16
CA GLU A 44 -8.73 -2.32 -9.70
C GLU A 44 -7.37 -1.67 -9.97
N GLU A 45 -6.49 -1.69 -8.95
CA GLU A 45 -5.12 -1.16 -8.95
C GLU A 45 -4.27 -1.66 -10.14
N PRO A 46 -3.43 -0.81 -10.77
CA PRO A 46 -2.60 -1.19 -11.94
C PRO A 46 -1.68 -2.40 -11.67
N LEU A 47 -1.18 -2.51 -10.44
CA LEU A 47 -0.32 -3.61 -9.99
C LEU A 47 -1.06 -4.95 -10.01
N HIS A 48 -2.34 -4.97 -9.65
CA HIS A 48 -3.15 -6.19 -9.64
C HIS A 48 -3.45 -6.67 -11.06
N ILE A 49 -3.66 -5.74 -11.99
CA ILE A 49 -3.85 -6.03 -13.43
C ILE A 49 -2.56 -6.63 -14.04
N LEU A 50 -1.40 -6.05 -13.74
CA LEU A 50 -0.10 -6.57 -14.18
C LEU A 50 0.19 -7.96 -13.60
N LEU A 51 -0.04 -8.15 -12.29
CA LEU A 51 0.12 -9.43 -11.61
C LEU A 51 -0.82 -10.50 -12.20
N TYR A 52 -2.09 -10.16 -12.42
CA TYR A 52 -3.09 -11.07 -12.98
C TYR A 52 -2.79 -11.43 -14.45
N ILE A 53 -2.33 -10.49 -15.28
CA ILE A 53 -1.91 -10.79 -16.67
C ILE A 53 -0.66 -11.65 -16.69
N LEU A 54 0.34 -11.37 -15.84
CA LEU A 54 1.57 -12.17 -15.74
C LEU A 54 1.28 -13.61 -15.28
N LEU A 55 0.49 -13.81 -14.22
CA LEU A 55 0.07 -15.14 -13.77
C LEU A 55 -0.79 -15.86 -14.81
N LYS A 56 -1.76 -15.19 -15.43
CA LYS A 56 -2.73 -15.82 -16.35
C LYS A 56 -2.08 -16.21 -17.68
N MET A 57 -1.04 -15.49 -18.11
CA MET A 57 -0.21 -15.87 -19.26
C MET A 57 0.75 -17.00 -18.92
N SER A 58 1.47 -16.96 -17.79
CA SER A 58 2.41 -18.04 -17.43
C SER A 58 1.70 -19.37 -17.13
N PHE A 59 0.51 -19.35 -16.53
CA PHE A 59 -0.26 -20.56 -16.21
C PHE A 59 -0.66 -21.37 -17.45
N ARG A 60 -1.06 -20.71 -18.55
CA ARG A 60 -1.40 -21.40 -19.81
C ARG A 60 -0.17 -22.07 -20.41
N ASP A 61 0.94 -21.34 -20.49
CA ASP A 61 2.19 -21.83 -21.06
C ASP A 61 2.75 -23.00 -20.23
N LEU A 62 2.76 -22.86 -18.91
CA LEU A 62 3.23 -23.90 -18.00
C LEU A 62 2.35 -25.16 -18.06
N ARG A 63 1.03 -25.03 -18.12
CA ARG A 63 0.12 -26.17 -18.32
C ARG A 63 0.43 -26.89 -19.64
N ASN A 64 0.48 -26.15 -20.75
CA ASN A 64 0.81 -26.68 -22.06
C ASN A 64 2.17 -27.40 -22.05
N PHE A 65 3.17 -26.84 -21.37
CA PHE A 65 4.48 -27.44 -21.20
C PHE A 65 4.41 -28.79 -20.46
N THR A 66 3.71 -28.88 -19.33
CA THR A 66 3.56 -30.15 -18.59
C THR A 66 2.80 -31.22 -19.40
N GLU A 67 1.78 -30.84 -20.16
CA GLU A 67 1.04 -31.74 -21.05
C GLU A 67 1.94 -32.24 -22.20
N THR A 68 2.70 -31.35 -22.82
CA THR A 68 3.65 -31.68 -23.92
C THR A 68 4.79 -32.57 -23.44
N MET A 69 5.41 -32.26 -22.29
CA MET A 69 6.50 -33.06 -21.70
C MET A 69 6.04 -34.47 -21.34
N ARG A 70 4.81 -34.62 -20.82
CA ARG A 70 4.21 -35.94 -20.57
C ARG A 70 4.01 -36.72 -21.88
N ALA A 71 3.49 -36.07 -22.93
CA ALA A 71 3.28 -36.71 -24.22
C ALA A 71 4.59 -37.14 -24.92
N LEU A 72 5.69 -36.39 -24.70
CA LEU A 72 7.03 -36.76 -25.18
C LEU A 72 7.71 -37.86 -24.36
N GLY A 73 7.13 -38.28 -23.23
CA GLY A 73 7.64 -39.36 -22.38
C GLY A 73 8.73 -38.95 -21.37
N TYR A 74 8.72 -37.70 -20.89
CA TYR A 74 9.64 -37.28 -19.83
C TYR A 74 9.32 -38.02 -18.51
N PRO A 75 10.30 -38.68 -17.85
CA PRO A 75 10.03 -39.63 -16.76
C PRO A 75 9.63 -38.99 -15.43
N ARG A 76 10.02 -37.74 -15.17
CA ARG A 76 9.74 -37.03 -13.91
C ARG A 76 8.45 -36.22 -14.02
N LEU A 77 7.58 -36.30 -13.00
CA LEU A 77 6.37 -35.48 -12.96
C LEU A 77 6.72 -34.00 -12.71
N ILE A 78 6.37 -33.15 -13.68
CA ILE A 78 6.51 -31.69 -13.58
C ILE A 78 5.20 -31.12 -13.01
N SER A 79 5.27 -30.46 -11.84
CA SER A 79 4.14 -29.75 -11.24
C SER A 79 4.16 -28.26 -11.62
N MET A 80 2.98 -27.63 -11.57
CA MET A 80 2.82 -26.18 -11.73
C MET A 80 3.53 -25.38 -10.61
N GLU A 81 3.73 -25.99 -9.44
CA GLU A 81 4.42 -25.38 -8.30
C GLU A 81 5.93 -25.18 -8.58
N ASN A 82 6.53 -26.09 -9.35
CA ASN A 82 7.99 -26.20 -9.48
C ASN A 82 8.68 -24.98 -10.13
N PHE A 83 7.90 -24.05 -10.71
CA PHE A 83 8.37 -22.82 -11.36
C PHE A 83 7.76 -21.55 -10.78
N ARG A 84 7.09 -21.64 -9.61
CA ARG A 84 6.67 -20.46 -8.82
C ARG A 84 7.87 -19.77 -8.17
N THR A 85 8.89 -20.56 -7.82
CA THR A 85 10.22 -20.10 -7.43
C THR A 85 11.25 -20.59 -8.45
N PRO A 86 12.40 -19.89 -8.62
CA PRO A 86 13.49 -20.34 -9.48
C PRO A 86 13.99 -21.74 -9.10
N ASN A 87 13.97 -22.69 -10.04
CA ASN A 87 14.41 -24.07 -9.82
C ASN A 87 15.38 -24.51 -10.92
N PHE A 88 16.65 -24.08 -10.78
CA PHE A 88 17.66 -24.31 -11.81
C PHE A 88 17.96 -25.80 -12.00
N THR A 89 18.01 -26.59 -10.92
CA THR A 89 18.27 -28.04 -10.99
C THR A 89 17.25 -28.77 -11.86
N LEU A 90 15.95 -28.44 -11.73
CA LEU A 90 14.91 -29.02 -12.58
C LEU A 90 15.03 -28.54 -14.04
N VAL A 91 15.38 -27.28 -14.28
CA VAL A 91 15.60 -26.75 -15.64
C VAL A 91 16.80 -27.44 -16.30
N ALA A 92 17.89 -27.66 -15.57
CA ALA A 92 19.07 -28.36 -16.07
C ALA A 92 18.74 -29.82 -16.45
N GLU A 93 18.06 -30.56 -15.56
CA GLU A 93 17.62 -31.94 -15.82
C GLU A 93 16.74 -32.03 -17.08
N ILE A 94 15.77 -31.11 -17.22
CA ILE A 94 14.88 -31.05 -18.39
C ILE A 94 15.66 -30.71 -19.67
N LEU A 95 16.56 -29.72 -19.63
CA LEU A 95 17.34 -29.31 -20.80
C LEU A 95 18.28 -30.42 -21.27
N ILE A 96 18.94 -31.15 -20.35
CA ILE A 96 19.75 -32.33 -20.66
C ILE A 96 18.90 -33.39 -21.36
N TRP A 97 17.72 -33.69 -20.82
CA TRP A 97 16.80 -34.66 -21.42
C TRP A 97 16.33 -34.25 -22.82
N LEU A 98 15.98 -32.97 -23.01
CA LEU A 98 15.55 -32.44 -24.31
C LEU A 98 16.67 -32.47 -25.36
N VAL A 99 17.90 -32.11 -24.99
CA VAL A 99 19.05 -32.16 -25.91
C VAL A 99 19.38 -33.62 -26.28
N ARG A 100 19.42 -34.54 -25.32
CA ARG A 100 19.61 -35.98 -25.60
C ARG A 100 18.48 -36.57 -26.45
N ARG A 101 17.30 -35.95 -26.48
CA ARG A 101 16.19 -36.33 -27.38
C ARG A 101 16.38 -35.83 -28.82
N TYR A 102 17.16 -34.77 -29.03
CA TYR A 102 17.59 -34.31 -30.35
C TYR A 102 18.82 -35.08 -30.86
N GLU A 103 19.86 -35.22 -30.05
CA GLU A 103 21.12 -35.88 -30.43
C GLU A 103 21.62 -36.75 -29.26
N PRO A 104 21.39 -38.09 -29.28
CA PRO A 104 21.71 -38.97 -28.15
C PRO A 104 23.19 -39.06 -27.78
N GLN A 105 24.08 -38.67 -28.71
CA GLN A 105 25.54 -38.66 -28.54
C GLN A 105 26.07 -37.31 -28.03
N MET A 106 25.21 -36.31 -27.78
CA MET A 106 25.65 -35.01 -27.30
C MET A 106 26.03 -35.07 -25.81
N ASP A 107 27.32 -34.83 -25.54
CA ASP A 107 27.82 -34.65 -24.18
C ASP A 107 27.64 -33.20 -23.72
N ILE A 108 27.02 -33.03 -22.55
CA ILE A 108 26.72 -31.73 -21.95
C ILE A 108 27.24 -31.78 -20.51
N PRO A 109 27.93 -30.72 -20.04
CA PRO A 109 28.27 -30.57 -18.63
C PRO A 109 27.07 -30.89 -17.75
N THR A 110 27.22 -31.91 -16.89
CA THR A 110 26.14 -32.34 -15.99
C THR A 110 26.28 -31.70 -14.60
N ASP A 111 27.46 -31.17 -14.29
CA ASP A 111 27.70 -30.36 -13.10
C ASP A 111 27.10 -28.95 -13.28
N VAL A 112 26.36 -28.52 -12.27
CA VAL A 112 25.66 -27.23 -12.19
C VAL A 112 25.70 -26.66 -10.78
N ASP A 113 26.64 -27.10 -9.94
CA ASP A 113 26.68 -26.72 -8.52
C ASP A 113 27.20 -25.28 -8.35
N THR A 114 28.21 -24.85 -9.11
CA THR A 114 28.70 -23.45 -9.07
C THR A 114 27.97 -22.54 -10.06
N GLU A 115 27.96 -21.23 -9.80
CA GLU A 115 27.42 -20.23 -10.74
C GLU A 115 28.15 -20.24 -12.09
N SER A 116 29.47 -20.44 -12.10
CA SER A 116 30.24 -20.51 -13.34
C SER A 116 29.83 -21.71 -14.21
N ASP A 117 29.59 -22.87 -13.59
CA ASP A 117 29.17 -24.08 -14.30
C ASP A 117 27.74 -23.96 -14.84
N ARG A 118 26.83 -23.34 -14.08
CA ARG A 118 25.47 -23.01 -14.57
C ARG A 118 25.51 -22.09 -15.79
N ILE A 119 26.37 -21.08 -15.79
CA ILE A 119 26.54 -20.16 -16.92
C ILE A 119 27.13 -20.90 -18.13
N PHE A 120 28.10 -21.78 -17.92
CA PHE A 120 28.70 -22.61 -18.96
C PHE A 120 27.69 -23.58 -19.58
N PHE A 121 26.93 -24.30 -18.74
CA PHE A 121 25.83 -25.18 -19.11
C PHE A 121 24.79 -24.48 -20.00
N ILE A 122 24.27 -23.33 -19.58
CA ILE A 122 23.26 -22.58 -20.35
C ILE A 122 23.82 -22.10 -21.70
N LYS A 123 25.10 -21.71 -21.76
CA LYS A 123 25.77 -21.36 -23.02
C LYS A 123 25.88 -22.57 -23.95
N ALA A 124 26.34 -23.73 -23.44
CA ALA A 124 26.48 -24.96 -24.22
C ALA A 124 25.13 -25.42 -24.81
N VAL A 125 24.07 -25.47 -23.99
CA VAL A 125 22.72 -25.83 -24.45
C VAL A 125 22.19 -24.84 -25.49
N ALA A 126 22.35 -23.53 -25.28
CA ALA A 126 21.89 -22.53 -26.25
C ALA A 126 22.66 -22.58 -27.57
N GLN A 127 23.98 -22.83 -27.52
CA GLN A 127 24.82 -22.99 -28.70
C GLN A 127 24.44 -24.25 -29.51
N PHE A 128 24.20 -25.37 -28.83
CA PHE A 128 23.69 -26.59 -29.45
C PHE A 128 22.35 -26.35 -30.16
N MET A 129 21.38 -25.78 -29.46
CA MET A 129 20.04 -25.59 -30.01
C MET A 129 20.01 -24.63 -31.22
N VAL A 130 20.89 -23.63 -31.26
CA VAL A 130 21.06 -22.74 -32.43
C VAL A 130 21.76 -23.45 -33.60
N THR A 131 22.78 -24.27 -33.34
CA THR A 131 23.60 -24.89 -34.40
C THR A 131 22.99 -26.15 -35.00
N LYS A 132 22.31 -26.98 -34.20
CA LYS A 132 21.77 -28.29 -34.62
C LYS A 132 20.26 -28.28 -34.87
N ALA A 133 19.50 -27.51 -34.11
CA ALA A 133 18.04 -27.42 -34.23
C ALA A 133 17.53 -26.10 -34.83
N HIS A 134 18.43 -25.12 -35.06
CA HIS A 134 18.11 -23.76 -35.49
C HIS A 134 17.10 -23.00 -34.58
N ILE A 135 17.04 -23.37 -33.29
CA ILE A 135 16.16 -22.75 -32.29
C ILE A 135 16.96 -21.73 -31.47
N LYS A 136 16.59 -20.45 -31.61
CA LYS A 136 17.19 -19.36 -30.82
C LYS A 136 16.54 -19.22 -29.44
N LEU A 137 17.31 -19.57 -28.40
CA LEU A 137 16.92 -19.49 -26.99
C LEU A 137 17.47 -18.24 -26.30
N ASN A 138 16.73 -17.71 -25.33
CA ASN A 138 17.18 -16.62 -24.46
C ASN A 138 17.87 -17.18 -23.21
N THR A 139 19.20 -17.12 -23.17
CA THR A 139 20.04 -17.62 -22.07
C THR A 139 19.70 -17.00 -20.71
N LYS A 140 19.41 -15.69 -20.67
CA LYS A 140 19.02 -15.00 -19.42
C LYS A 140 17.72 -15.56 -18.85
N ARG A 141 16.73 -15.85 -19.70
CA ARG A 141 15.45 -16.45 -19.28
C ARG A 141 15.57 -17.90 -18.85
N LEU A 142 16.44 -18.68 -19.49
CA LEU A 142 16.74 -20.04 -19.02
C LEU A 142 17.41 -20.03 -17.64
N TYR A 143 18.36 -19.10 -17.42
CA TYR A 143 19.04 -18.95 -16.13
C TYR A 143 18.13 -18.49 -14.98
N GLN A 144 17.09 -17.69 -15.28
CA GLN A 144 16.06 -17.31 -14.29
C GLN A 144 15.28 -18.50 -13.72
N ALA A 145 15.27 -19.65 -14.43
CA ALA A 145 14.74 -20.93 -13.98
C ALA A 145 13.29 -20.93 -13.44
N ASP A 146 12.48 -19.99 -13.92
CA ASP A 146 11.10 -19.74 -13.51
C ASP A 146 10.12 -19.92 -14.70
N GLY A 147 8.92 -19.33 -14.61
CA GLY A 147 7.96 -19.32 -15.72
C GLY A 147 8.46 -18.70 -17.04
N TYR A 148 9.53 -17.91 -17.05
CA TYR A 148 10.17 -17.42 -18.28
C TYR A 148 11.11 -18.47 -18.91
N ALA A 149 11.78 -19.30 -18.11
CA ALA A 149 12.56 -20.44 -18.61
C ALA A 149 11.66 -21.44 -19.36
N VAL A 150 10.45 -21.68 -18.82
CA VAL A 150 9.44 -22.56 -19.42
C VAL A 150 9.01 -22.10 -20.82
N LYS A 151 8.89 -20.79 -21.07
CA LYS A 151 8.59 -20.24 -22.41
C LYS A 151 9.71 -20.48 -23.42
N GLU A 152 10.95 -20.56 -22.96
CA GLU A 152 12.10 -20.88 -23.82
C GLU A 152 12.19 -22.39 -24.08
N MET A 153 11.98 -23.23 -23.05
CA MET A 153 11.90 -24.70 -23.21
C MET A 153 10.73 -25.14 -24.11
N LEU A 154 9.60 -24.42 -24.09
CA LEU A 154 8.45 -24.67 -24.97
C LEU A 154 8.78 -24.59 -26.48
N LYS A 155 9.77 -23.79 -26.87
CA LYS A 155 10.24 -23.71 -28.26
C LYS A 155 10.85 -25.04 -28.70
N ILE A 156 11.52 -25.74 -27.78
CA ILE A 156 12.17 -27.04 -28.00
C ILE A 156 11.09 -28.14 -28.04
N THR A 157 10.21 -28.18 -27.04
CA THR A 157 9.20 -29.24 -26.92
C THR A 157 8.15 -29.19 -28.02
N SER A 158 7.76 -28.01 -28.49
CA SER A 158 6.74 -27.86 -29.55
C SER A 158 7.20 -28.43 -30.90
N VAL A 159 8.50 -28.33 -31.22
CA VAL A 159 9.09 -28.92 -32.44
C VAL A 159 9.22 -30.43 -32.32
N LEU A 160 9.64 -30.96 -31.16
CA LEU A 160 9.66 -32.41 -30.91
C LEU A 160 8.26 -33.02 -30.97
N TYR A 161 7.27 -32.32 -30.41
CA TYR A 161 5.88 -32.79 -30.33
C TYR A 161 5.17 -32.76 -31.68
N SER A 162 5.40 -31.74 -32.51
CA SER A 162 4.86 -31.70 -33.88
C SER A 162 5.44 -32.82 -34.74
N ALA A 163 6.75 -33.06 -34.68
CA ALA A 163 7.40 -34.17 -35.38
C ALA A 163 6.86 -35.55 -34.93
N MET A 164 6.68 -35.75 -33.63
CA MET A 164 6.08 -36.97 -33.08
C MET A 164 4.64 -37.19 -33.57
N LYS A 165 3.81 -36.13 -33.58
CA LYS A 165 2.42 -36.21 -34.03
C LYS A 165 2.30 -36.54 -35.52
N THR A 166 3.13 -35.94 -36.36
CA THR A 166 3.15 -36.24 -37.81
C THR A 166 3.47 -37.72 -38.07
N LYS A 167 4.43 -38.30 -37.35
CA LYS A 167 4.74 -39.74 -37.44
C LYS A 167 3.55 -40.61 -37.02
N GLN A 168 2.79 -40.20 -36.01
CA GLN A 168 1.62 -40.94 -35.53
C GLN A 168 0.45 -40.92 -36.52
N MET A 169 0.23 -39.80 -37.22
CA MET A 169 -0.83 -39.69 -38.24
C MET A 169 -0.51 -40.53 -39.49
N ALA A 170 0.75 -40.53 -39.94
CA ALA A 170 1.21 -41.34 -41.08
C ALA A 170 1.09 -42.87 -40.87
N LEU A 171 0.94 -43.33 -39.62
CA LEU A 171 0.72 -44.75 -39.28
C LEU A 171 -0.76 -45.14 -39.21
N ALA A 172 -1.68 -44.17 -39.17
CA ALA A 172 -3.13 -44.42 -39.11
C ALA A 172 -3.73 -44.65 -40.51
N ASP A 173 -3.30 -43.87 -41.50
CA ASP A 173 -3.84 -43.95 -42.88
C ASP A 173 -3.49 -45.29 -43.59
N ALA A 174 -2.46 -46.01 -43.13
CA ALA A 174 -1.99 -47.25 -43.74
C ALA A 174 -2.77 -48.53 -43.31
N ALA A 175 -3.78 -48.42 -42.43
CA ALA A 175 -4.46 -49.56 -41.82
C ALA A 175 -5.83 -49.92 -42.43
N GLU A 176 -6.39 -49.10 -43.32
CA GLU A 176 -7.80 -49.18 -43.76
C GLU A 176 -7.99 -49.76 -45.19
N GLU A 177 -6.94 -50.04 -45.96
CA GLU A 177 -7.10 -50.40 -47.39
C GLU A 177 -7.40 -51.90 -47.69
N ASP A 178 -7.19 -52.83 -46.76
CA ASP A 178 -7.08 -54.27 -47.10
C ASP A 178 -8.36 -55.12 -46.95
N ASN A 179 -9.54 -54.54 -46.66
CA ASN A 179 -10.71 -55.33 -46.23
C ASN A 179 -12.07 -55.00 -46.88
N SER A 180 -12.11 -54.64 -48.18
CA SER A 180 -13.39 -54.35 -48.87
C SER A 180 -13.50 -54.70 -50.37
N LYS A 181 -12.79 -55.72 -50.86
CA LYS A 181 -13.13 -56.32 -52.17
C LYS A 181 -14.35 -57.25 -52.05
N PHE A 182 -15.31 -57.12 -52.98
CA PHE A 182 -16.57 -57.88 -53.12
C PHE A 182 -17.79 -57.47 -52.26
N LYS A 183 -18.27 -56.24 -52.43
CA LYS A 183 -19.72 -56.00 -52.61
C LYS A 183 -19.94 -55.09 -53.83
N PHE A 184 -20.89 -55.47 -54.68
CA PHE A 184 -21.27 -54.69 -55.87
C PHE A 184 -22.24 -53.60 -55.43
N ASP A 185 -21.70 -52.50 -54.88
CA ASP A 185 -22.50 -51.48 -54.22
C ASP A 185 -23.05 -50.45 -55.22
N LEU A 186 -24.35 -50.54 -55.50
CA LEU A 186 -25.04 -49.57 -56.35
C LEU A 186 -25.02 -48.15 -55.74
N GLY A 187 -24.91 -48.05 -54.40
CA GLY A 187 -24.73 -46.80 -53.69
C GLY A 187 -23.41 -46.11 -54.07
N SER A 188 -22.31 -46.85 -54.16
CA SER A 188 -21.00 -46.29 -54.52
C SER A 188 -21.03 -45.71 -55.93
N ARG A 189 -21.59 -46.44 -56.90
CA ARG A 189 -21.69 -45.94 -58.28
C ARG A 189 -22.58 -44.70 -58.41
N ILE A 190 -23.59 -44.54 -57.54
CA ILE A 190 -24.42 -43.33 -57.50
C ILE A 190 -23.65 -42.16 -56.84
N SER A 191 -22.84 -42.40 -55.81
CA SER A 191 -21.94 -41.36 -55.27
C SER A 191 -20.86 -40.97 -56.28
N ASP A 192 -20.27 -41.92 -57.01
CA ASP A 192 -19.27 -41.67 -58.05
C ASP A 192 -19.86 -40.83 -59.19
N LEU A 193 -21.10 -41.10 -59.60
CA LEU A 193 -21.80 -40.34 -60.63
C LEU A 193 -22.18 -38.92 -60.15
N LYS A 194 -22.53 -38.76 -58.86
CA LYS A 194 -22.70 -37.42 -58.25
C LYS A 194 -21.37 -36.66 -58.18
N ALA A 195 -20.29 -37.31 -57.76
CA ALA A 195 -18.95 -36.73 -57.72
C ALA A 195 -18.47 -36.33 -59.13
N ALA A 196 -18.69 -37.17 -60.15
CA ALA A 196 -18.37 -36.85 -61.54
C ALA A 196 -19.15 -35.63 -62.06
N ARG A 197 -20.44 -35.47 -61.71
CA ARG A 197 -21.22 -34.28 -62.04
C ARG A 197 -20.73 -33.03 -61.31
N GLN A 198 -20.38 -33.16 -60.03
CA GLN A 198 -19.79 -32.06 -59.25
C GLN A 198 -18.46 -31.61 -59.85
N LEU A 199 -17.56 -32.56 -60.16
CA LEU A 199 -16.29 -32.29 -60.82
C LEU A 199 -16.47 -31.66 -62.21
N ALA A 200 -17.46 -32.09 -63.01
CA ALA A 200 -17.76 -31.46 -64.30
C ALA A 200 -18.24 -30.00 -64.14
N SER A 201 -19.04 -29.71 -63.10
CA SER A 201 -19.44 -28.35 -62.75
C SER A 201 -18.25 -27.50 -62.29
N GLU A 202 -17.35 -28.07 -61.49
CA GLU A 202 -16.13 -27.42 -61.05
C GLU A 202 -15.15 -27.16 -62.20
N VAL A 203 -14.95 -28.11 -63.11
CA VAL A 203 -14.15 -27.91 -64.34
C VAL A 203 -14.71 -26.75 -65.17
N THR A 204 -16.03 -26.67 -65.30
CA THR A 204 -16.69 -25.56 -66.02
C THR A 204 -16.49 -24.21 -65.31
N SER A 205 -16.67 -24.18 -63.98
CA SER A 205 -16.46 -22.98 -63.15
C SER A 205 -15.00 -22.50 -63.13
N LYS A 206 -14.05 -23.42 -63.01
CA LYS A 206 -12.61 -23.15 -63.07
C LYS A 206 -12.18 -22.73 -64.47
N GLY A 207 -12.75 -23.33 -65.52
CA GLY A 207 -12.54 -22.93 -66.91
C GLY A 207 -12.96 -21.49 -67.18
N ALA A 208 -14.16 -21.10 -66.73
CA ALA A 208 -14.64 -19.72 -66.82
C ALA A 208 -13.75 -18.75 -66.03
N SER A 209 -13.42 -19.09 -64.78
CA SER A 209 -12.50 -18.28 -63.97
C SER A 209 -11.10 -18.16 -64.58
N LEU A 210 -10.60 -19.19 -65.25
CA LEU A 210 -9.31 -19.17 -65.93
C LEU A 210 -9.35 -18.28 -67.17
N TYR A 211 -10.42 -18.35 -67.97
CA TYR A 211 -10.65 -17.48 -69.12
C TYR A 211 -10.64 -16.00 -68.70
N ASP A 212 -11.39 -15.64 -67.64
CA ASP A 212 -11.44 -14.26 -67.13
C ASP A 212 -10.09 -13.76 -66.57
N LEU A 213 -9.27 -14.66 -66.02
CA LEU A 213 -7.93 -14.33 -65.52
C LEU A 213 -6.92 -14.17 -66.68
N LEU A 214 -6.95 -15.07 -67.66
CA LEU A 214 -6.08 -14.99 -68.84
C LEU A 214 -6.41 -13.76 -69.70
N GLY A 215 -7.69 -13.40 -69.83
CA GLY A 215 -8.10 -12.17 -70.51
C GLY A 215 -7.53 -10.89 -69.87
N LYS A 216 -7.23 -10.91 -68.56
CA LYS A 216 -6.62 -9.78 -67.82
C LYS A 216 -5.10 -9.81 -67.81
N GLU A 217 -4.45 -10.90 -68.22
CA GLU A 217 -2.99 -11.04 -68.13
C GLU A 217 -2.26 -10.03 -69.02
N VAL A 218 -2.84 -9.57 -70.14
CA VAL A 218 -2.23 -8.54 -70.99
C VAL A 218 -2.05 -7.23 -70.22
N ASP A 219 -3.12 -6.68 -69.64
CA ASP A 219 -3.10 -5.48 -68.81
C ASP A 219 -2.21 -5.65 -67.56
N LEU A 220 -2.29 -6.82 -66.92
CA LEU A 220 -1.52 -7.10 -65.69
C LEU A 220 -0.02 -7.22 -66.00
N ARG A 221 0.35 -7.79 -67.15
CA ARG A 221 1.72 -7.87 -67.64
C ARG A 221 2.27 -6.49 -67.96
N GLU A 222 1.50 -5.62 -68.61
CA GLU A 222 1.91 -4.25 -68.88
C GLU A 222 2.12 -3.48 -67.57
N LYS A 223 1.14 -3.48 -66.67
CA LYS A 223 1.23 -2.81 -65.35
C LYS A 223 2.41 -3.31 -64.51
N ARG A 224 2.65 -4.63 -64.51
CA ARG A 224 3.81 -5.26 -63.86
C ARG A 224 5.13 -4.81 -64.50
N THR A 225 5.21 -4.79 -65.82
CA THR A 225 6.42 -4.36 -66.55
C THR A 225 6.71 -2.88 -66.29
N ALA A 226 5.69 -2.00 -66.37
CA ALA A 226 5.80 -0.58 -66.05
C ALA A 226 6.21 -0.32 -64.59
N SER A 227 5.69 -1.12 -63.65
CA SER A 227 6.05 -1.02 -62.22
C SER A 227 7.49 -1.47 -61.94
N ILE A 228 7.98 -2.50 -62.64
CA ILE A 228 9.37 -2.98 -62.54
C ILE A 228 10.35 -2.04 -63.25
N ALA A 229 9.95 -1.47 -64.39
CA ALA A 229 10.76 -0.53 -65.16
C ALA A 229 10.83 0.88 -64.54
N ARG A 230 9.99 1.18 -63.55
CA ARG A 230 10.02 2.45 -62.82
C ARG A 230 11.37 2.62 -62.09
N PRO A 231 12.17 3.65 -62.41
CA PRO A 231 13.39 3.94 -61.66
C PRO A 231 13.08 4.20 -60.19
N LEU A 232 13.86 3.61 -59.29
CA LEU A 232 13.77 3.90 -57.86
C LEU A 232 14.47 5.23 -57.56
N GLU A 233 13.78 6.13 -56.86
CA GLU A 233 14.30 7.43 -56.41
C GLU A 233 15.27 7.27 -55.21
N ILE A 234 16.36 6.54 -55.44
CA ILE A 234 17.39 6.22 -54.45
C ILE A 234 18.03 7.51 -53.92
N ASN A 235 18.34 8.47 -54.81
CA ASN A 235 18.94 9.74 -54.43
C ASN A 235 18.01 10.59 -53.53
N GLY A 236 16.70 10.58 -53.81
CA GLY A 236 15.70 11.29 -53.01
C GLY A 236 15.53 10.67 -51.62
N THR A 237 15.45 9.33 -51.56
CA THR A 237 15.34 8.59 -50.30
C THR A 237 16.61 8.68 -49.45
N GLU A 238 17.80 8.60 -50.06
CA GLU A 238 19.08 8.81 -49.37
C GLU A 238 19.21 10.24 -48.81
N LYS A 239 18.82 11.27 -49.59
CA LYS A 239 18.82 12.66 -49.13
C LYS A 239 17.87 12.87 -47.95
N ALA A 240 16.66 12.31 -48.00
CA ALA A 240 15.69 12.37 -46.90
C ALA A 240 16.22 11.65 -45.64
N LEU A 241 16.83 10.47 -45.80
CA LEU A 241 17.43 9.72 -44.70
C LEU A 241 18.61 10.49 -44.07
N LYS A 242 19.50 11.08 -44.87
CA LYS A 242 20.60 11.92 -44.39
C LYS A 242 20.10 13.17 -43.64
N ALA A 243 19.00 13.78 -44.10
CA ALA A 243 18.37 14.91 -43.41
C ALA A 243 17.81 14.49 -42.03
N ALA A 244 17.06 13.38 -41.98
CA ALA A 244 16.51 12.85 -40.74
C ALA A 244 17.61 12.45 -39.73
N ILE A 245 18.70 11.83 -40.19
CA ILE A 245 19.87 11.52 -39.34
C ILE A 245 20.47 12.82 -38.76
N LYS A 246 20.65 13.86 -39.58
CA LYS A 246 21.19 15.15 -39.13
C LYS A 246 20.27 15.84 -38.11
N GLU A 247 18.96 15.77 -38.30
CA GLU A 247 17.97 16.31 -37.37
C GLU A 247 18.02 15.58 -36.02
N VAL A 248 18.02 14.24 -36.03
CA VAL A 248 18.12 13.42 -34.81
C VAL A 248 19.44 13.70 -34.07
N LEU A 249 20.58 13.77 -34.76
CA LEU A 249 21.87 14.13 -34.14
C LEU A 249 21.83 15.53 -33.52
N GLY A 250 21.19 16.51 -34.18
CA GLY A 250 20.97 17.84 -33.61
C GLY A 250 20.06 17.84 -32.39
N SER A 251 19.09 16.92 -32.32
CA SER A 251 18.28 16.71 -31.11
C SER A 251 19.08 16.07 -29.98
N VAL A 252 19.93 15.09 -30.27
CA VAL A 252 20.78 14.43 -29.27
C VAL A 252 21.73 15.42 -28.60
N GLU A 253 22.40 16.28 -29.37
CA GLU A 253 23.33 17.27 -28.80
C GLU A 253 22.59 18.29 -27.92
N LYS A 254 21.41 18.78 -28.35
CA LYS A 254 20.56 19.66 -27.52
C LYS A 254 20.16 19.01 -26.19
N THR A 255 19.76 17.73 -26.21
CA THR A 255 19.42 16.99 -24.98
C THR A 255 20.63 16.81 -24.07
N LYS A 256 21.82 16.61 -24.64
CA LYS A 256 23.09 16.51 -23.91
C LYS A 256 23.50 17.85 -23.28
N ASP A 257 23.33 18.97 -23.99
CA ASP A 257 23.55 20.32 -23.43
C ASP A 257 22.59 20.60 -22.26
N MET A 258 21.30 20.26 -22.42
CA MET A 258 20.31 20.36 -21.34
C MET A 258 20.70 19.49 -20.12
N LEU A 259 21.18 18.27 -20.35
CA LEU A 259 21.65 17.38 -19.28
C LEU A 259 22.87 17.98 -18.55
N SER A 260 23.82 18.57 -19.29
CA SER A 260 24.98 19.25 -18.70
C SER A 260 24.57 20.43 -17.81
N ASN A 261 23.56 21.19 -18.23
CA ASN A 261 23.02 22.30 -17.42
C ASN A 261 22.35 21.78 -16.15
N VAL A 262 21.52 20.71 -16.24
CA VAL A 262 20.88 20.10 -15.07
C VAL A 262 21.91 19.60 -14.06
N VAL A 263 23.01 18.96 -14.48
CA VAL A 263 24.09 18.53 -13.58
C VAL A 263 24.80 19.73 -12.92
N SER A 264 24.96 20.84 -13.63
CA SER A 264 25.49 22.08 -13.05
C SER A 264 24.53 22.70 -12.02
N ASP A 265 23.22 22.62 -12.27
CA ASP A 265 22.20 23.12 -11.34
C ASP A 265 22.08 22.22 -10.10
N GLU A 266 22.13 20.90 -10.26
CA GLU A 266 22.14 19.90 -9.19
C GLU A 266 23.29 20.15 -8.21
N THR A 267 24.53 20.23 -8.71
CA THR A 267 25.72 20.51 -7.87
C THR A 267 25.66 21.89 -7.18
N SER A 268 25.06 22.90 -7.83
CA SER A 268 24.81 24.22 -7.25
C SER A 268 23.74 24.19 -6.15
N LEU A 269 22.71 23.36 -6.29
CA LEU A 269 21.65 23.16 -5.30
C LEU A 269 22.16 22.35 -4.10
N ASP A 270 22.94 21.29 -4.31
CA ASP A 270 23.56 20.51 -3.23
C ASP A 270 24.47 21.38 -2.36
N ALA A 271 25.30 22.23 -2.96
CA ALA A 271 26.12 23.19 -2.22
C ALA A 271 25.29 24.18 -1.38
N LYS A 272 24.11 24.61 -1.87
CA LYS A 272 23.17 25.45 -1.11
C LYS A 272 22.47 24.69 0.01
N ILE A 273 22.05 23.45 -0.24
CA ILE A 273 21.44 22.56 0.75
C ILE A 273 22.41 22.31 1.90
N GLU A 274 23.66 21.97 1.58
CA GLU A 274 24.69 21.68 2.58
C GLU A 274 25.04 22.92 3.43
N LYS A 275 25.17 24.09 2.79
CA LYS A 275 25.31 25.37 3.50
C LYS A 275 24.12 25.64 4.44
N LYS A 276 22.89 25.32 4.02
CA LYS A 276 21.67 25.52 4.82
C LYS A 276 21.56 24.52 5.98
N LYS A 277 21.94 23.26 5.80
CA LYS A 277 22.04 22.28 6.90
C LYS A 277 23.01 22.76 7.99
N GLN A 278 24.21 23.22 7.60
CA GLN A 278 25.21 23.73 8.54
C GLN A 278 24.79 25.02 9.25
N GLU A 279 23.95 25.85 8.62
CA GLU A 279 23.32 27.02 9.26
C GLU A 279 22.23 26.59 10.25
N GLN A 280 21.38 25.64 9.85
CA GLN A 280 20.33 25.06 10.70
C GLN A 280 20.93 24.37 11.93
N GLU A 281 21.98 23.57 11.78
CA GLU A 281 22.66 22.89 12.91
C GLU A 281 23.24 23.89 13.91
N ARG A 282 23.85 24.99 13.43
CA ARG A 282 24.34 26.09 14.27
C ARG A 282 23.20 26.78 15.02
N ASN A 283 22.08 27.04 14.35
CA ASN A 283 20.91 27.66 14.98
C ASN A 283 20.24 26.73 16.00
N LEU A 284 20.15 25.42 15.72
CA LEU A 284 19.64 24.42 16.67
C LEU A 284 20.52 24.31 17.92
N LYS A 285 21.85 24.28 17.77
CA LYS A 285 22.79 24.32 18.91
C LYS A 285 22.61 25.60 19.74
N ARG A 286 22.47 26.76 19.09
CA ARG A 286 22.20 28.04 19.77
C ARG A 286 20.86 28.03 20.51
N LEU A 287 19.80 27.50 19.90
CA LEU A 287 18.49 27.36 20.53
C LEU A 287 18.55 26.44 21.75
N GLN A 288 19.23 25.29 21.64
CA GLN A 288 19.44 24.36 22.74
C GLN A 288 20.20 25.03 23.90
N THR A 289 21.25 25.82 23.63
CA THR A 289 21.92 26.61 24.67
C THR A 289 20.94 27.58 25.34
N LEU A 290 20.14 28.34 24.56
CA LEU A 290 19.18 29.29 25.11
C LEU A 290 18.10 28.61 25.95
N GLN A 291 17.57 27.47 25.52
CA GLN A 291 16.57 26.69 26.25
C GLN A 291 17.15 26.05 27.54
N SER A 292 18.45 25.75 27.58
CA SER A 292 19.11 25.21 28.78
C SER A 292 19.35 26.25 29.87
N VAL A 293 19.29 27.54 29.55
CA VAL A 293 19.48 28.63 30.51
C VAL A 293 18.14 29.01 31.13
N ARG A 294 18.00 28.81 32.44
CA ARG A 294 16.85 29.33 33.22
C ARG A 294 16.82 30.86 33.11
N PRO A 295 15.69 31.49 32.73
CA PRO A 295 15.59 32.95 32.73
C PRO A 295 15.72 33.51 34.16
N ALA A 296 16.49 34.58 34.33
CA ALA A 296 16.81 35.14 35.65
C ALA A 296 15.59 35.61 36.46
N PHE A 297 14.50 36.01 35.78
CA PHE A 297 13.26 36.44 36.43
C PHE A 297 12.40 35.26 36.96
N MET A 298 12.73 34.00 36.63
CA MET A 298 11.94 32.85 37.12
C MET A 298 12.02 32.70 38.64
N ASP A 299 13.18 32.99 39.24
CA ASP A 299 13.36 32.91 40.70
C ASP A 299 12.51 33.97 41.42
N GLU A 300 12.35 35.15 40.82
CA GLU A 300 11.46 36.21 41.33
C GLU A 300 9.98 35.85 41.14
N TYR A 301 9.62 35.27 39.98
CA TYR A 301 8.27 34.79 39.69
C TYR A 301 7.81 33.71 40.68
N GLU A 302 8.61 32.68 40.90
CA GLU A 302 8.29 31.57 41.81
C GLU A 302 8.13 32.06 43.26
N LYS A 303 8.98 33.00 43.70
CA LYS A 303 8.82 33.65 45.01
C LYS A 303 7.52 34.43 45.13
N ILE A 304 7.11 35.14 44.07
CA ILE A 304 5.85 35.89 44.05
C ILE A 304 4.65 34.94 44.04
N GLU A 305 4.71 33.78 43.37
CA GLU A 305 3.67 32.75 43.46
C GLU A 305 3.55 32.16 44.87
N GLU A 306 4.67 31.83 45.53
CA GLU A 306 4.63 31.37 46.93
C GLU A 306 4.00 32.42 47.86
N ASP A 307 4.41 33.68 47.73
CA ASP A 307 3.90 34.76 48.58
C ASP A 307 2.41 35.06 48.30
N LEU A 308 1.98 34.99 47.04
CA LEU A 308 0.57 35.04 46.65
C LEU A 308 -0.23 33.91 47.29
N GLN A 309 0.31 32.69 47.32
CA GLN A 309 -0.36 31.55 47.95
C GLN A 309 -0.50 31.73 49.47
N LYS A 310 0.56 32.19 50.16
CA LYS A 310 0.53 32.51 51.61
C LYS A 310 -0.53 33.60 51.93
N GLN A 311 -0.61 34.63 51.10
CA GLN A 311 -1.62 35.68 51.25
C GLN A 311 -3.05 35.16 50.99
N TYR A 312 -3.23 34.27 50.00
CA TYR A 312 -4.52 33.65 49.73
C TYR A 312 -5.00 32.76 50.88
N GLU A 313 -4.13 31.94 51.48
CA GLU A 313 -4.44 31.14 52.67
C GLU A 313 -4.87 32.02 53.85
N THR A 314 -4.10 33.09 54.11
CA THR A 314 -4.43 34.09 55.15
C THR A 314 -5.77 34.79 54.89
N PHE A 315 -6.06 35.13 53.63
CA PHE A 315 -7.34 35.72 53.23
C PHE A 315 -8.50 34.76 53.47
N VAL A 316 -8.36 33.49 53.09
CA VAL A 316 -9.41 32.46 53.29
C VAL A 316 -9.68 32.23 54.78
N GLU A 317 -8.67 32.23 55.64
CA GLU A 317 -8.86 32.13 57.10
C GLU A 317 -9.59 33.36 57.66
N LYS A 318 -9.13 34.57 57.33
CA LYS A 318 -9.79 35.82 57.76
C LYS A 318 -11.23 35.92 57.27
N PHE A 319 -11.50 35.50 56.03
CA PHE A 319 -12.85 35.46 55.46
C PHE A 319 -13.76 34.49 56.22
N ARG A 320 -13.29 33.28 56.56
CA ARG A 320 -14.05 32.33 57.40
C ARG A 320 -14.36 32.91 58.78
N ASN A 321 -13.37 33.55 59.40
CA ASN A 321 -13.55 34.17 60.71
C ASN A 321 -14.54 35.34 60.65
N LEU A 322 -14.48 36.17 59.59
CA LEU A 322 -15.43 37.26 59.36
C LEU A 322 -16.86 36.73 59.23
N CYS A 323 -17.11 35.77 58.33
CA CYS A 323 -18.45 35.20 58.16
C CYS A 323 -19.01 34.54 59.44
N PHE A 324 -18.14 33.99 60.28
CA PHE A 324 -18.54 33.45 61.59
C PHE A 324 -18.91 34.54 62.61
N LEU A 325 -18.19 35.68 62.60
CA LEU A 325 -18.51 36.82 63.45
C LEU A 325 -19.76 37.57 62.97
N GLU A 326 -19.92 37.76 61.67
CA GLU A 326 -21.14 38.31 61.05
C GLU A 326 -22.36 37.45 61.43
N SER A 327 -22.28 36.13 61.27
CA SER A 327 -23.37 35.22 61.66
C SER A 327 -23.70 35.23 63.16
N GLN A 328 -22.73 35.47 64.04
CA GLN A 328 -23.00 35.62 65.49
C GLN A 328 -23.60 36.99 65.83
N LEU A 329 -23.21 38.04 65.10
CA LEU A 329 -23.75 39.38 65.28
C LEU A 329 -25.22 39.44 64.83
N ASP A 330 -25.54 38.82 63.69
CA ASP A 330 -26.92 38.66 63.21
C ASP A 330 -27.78 37.86 64.19
N GLU A 331 -27.22 36.78 64.78
CA GLU A 331 -27.88 36.00 65.83
C GLU A 331 -28.15 36.84 67.09
N TYR A 332 -27.16 37.63 67.54
CA TYR A 332 -27.31 38.54 68.68
C TYR A 332 -28.39 39.60 68.41
N HIS A 333 -28.34 40.27 67.25
CA HIS A 333 -29.36 41.26 66.87
C HIS A 333 -30.76 40.64 66.79
N ARG A 334 -30.90 39.41 66.28
CA ARG A 334 -32.19 38.71 66.26
C ARG A 334 -32.69 38.43 67.68
N MET A 335 -31.83 37.93 68.57
CA MET A 335 -32.18 37.68 69.97
C MET A 335 -32.52 38.98 70.72
N GLU A 336 -31.85 40.10 70.45
CA GLU A 336 -32.13 41.40 71.05
C GLU A 336 -33.47 41.98 70.55
N GLN A 337 -33.76 41.85 69.24
CA GLN A 337 -35.05 42.17 68.64
C GLN A 337 -36.19 41.33 69.25
N GLU A 338 -36.02 40.01 69.36
CA GLU A 338 -36.97 39.10 70.01
C GLU A 338 -37.20 39.51 71.48
N ARG A 339 -36.16 39.88 72.23
CA ARG A 339 -36.29 40.39 73.61
C ARG A 339 -37.03 41.73 73.70
N PHE A 340 -36.75 42.65 72.78
CA PHE A 340 -37.43 43.95 72.72
C PHE A 340 -38.92 43.77 72.40
N GLU A 341 -39.25 42.89 71.45
CA GLU A 341 -40.62 42.52 71.12
C GLU A 341 -41.33 41.85 72.30
N VAL A 342 -40.69 40.90 73.02
CA VAL A 342 -41.27 40.27 74.22
C VAL A 342 -41.48 41.29 75.35
N CYS A 343 -40.58 42.25 75.54
CA CYS A 343 -40.74 43.33 76.52
C CYS A 343 -41.91 44.27 76.15
N SER A 344 -42.05 44.61 74.87
CA SER A 344 -43.15 45.40 74.32
C SER A 344 -44.52 44.69 74.45
N HIS A 345 -44.56 43.37 74.27
CA HIS A 345 -45.77 42.55 74.42
C HIS A 345 -46.12 42.18 75.87
N ASN A 346 -45.25 42.44 76.87
CA ASN A 346 -45.48 42.09 78.27
C ASN A 346 -45.17 43.24 79.25
N PRO A 347 -46.10 44.19 79.46
CA PRO A 347 -45.85 45.45 80.15
C PRO A 347 -45.65 45.38 81.68
N ASN A 348 -45.64 44.18 82.29
CA ASN A 348 -45.59 44.02 83.75
C ASN A 348 -44.17 43.94 84.37
N HIS A 349 -43.11 44.21 83.61
CA HIS A 349 -41.71 44.11 84.09
C HIS A 349 -40.85 45.36 83.86
N VAL A 350 -41.48 46.53 83.68
CA VAL A 350 -40.82 47.81 83.35
C VAL A 350 -40.17 48.51 84.57
N TYR A 351 -40.20 47.89 85.77
CA TYR A 351 -39.80 48.50 87.04
C TYR A 351 -38.55 47.88 87.69
N ASP A 352 -37.43 47.72 86.96
CA ASP A 352 -36.16 47.34 87.60
C ASP A 352 -34.87 47.78 86.86
N LEU A 353 -34.87 47.84 85.52
CA LEU A 353 -33.63 48.15 84.77
C LEU A 353 -33.07 49.58 84.97
N THR A 354 -33.87 50.51 85.49
CA THR A 354 -33.44 51.91 85.66
C THR A 354 -32.50 52.13 86.85
N HIS A 355 -32.40 51.18 87.79
CA HIS A 355 -31.68 51.39 89.05
C HIS A 355 -30.22 50.92 89.07
N LEU A 356 -29.80 49.98 88.21
CA LEU A 356 -28.44 49.42 88.28
C LEU A 356 -27.38 50.26 87.55
N PHE A 357 -27.75 50.98 86.49
CA PHE A 357 -26.82 51.79 85.69
C PHE A 357 -26.43 53.15 86.31
N SER A 358 -26.98 53.49 87.48
CA SER A 358 -26.76 54.80 88.14
C SER A 358 -25.73 54.77 89.28
N ALA A 359 -25.14 53.61 89.61
CA ALA A 359 -24.45 53.40 90.90
C ALA A 359 -22.91 53.27 90.83
N VAL A 360 -22.29 53.37 89.64
CA VAL A 360 -20.82 53.37 89.49
C VAL A 360 -20.38 54.40 88.44
N LYS A 361 -20.47 55.67 88.81
CA LYS A 361 -19.68 56.78 88.28
C LYS A 361 -19.31 57.66 89.46
N ASP A 362 -18.06 57.55 89.89
CA ASP A 362 -17.26 58.50 90.66
C ASP A 362 -16.09 57.72 91.28
N ASP A 363 -14.96 57.70 90.59
CA ASP A 363 -13.66 57.93 91.23
C ASP A 363 -12.65 58.35 90.14
N ASP A 364 -12.38 59.66 90.08
CA ASP A 364 -11.27 60.19 89.30
C ASP A 364 -9.96 59.87 90.05
N SER A 365 -8.99 59.27 89.37
CA SER A 365 -7.63 59.14 89.91
C SER A 365 -6.60 59.35 88.82
N ASP A 366 -6.08 60.57 88.86
CA ASP A 366 -5.00 61.13 88.06
C ASP A 366 -3.67 60.39 88.30
N MET A 367 -3.01 59.94 87.24
CA MET A 367 -1.65 59.38 87.27
C MET A 367 -0.92 59.64 85.96
N ASP A 368 0.01 60.60 86.00
CA ASP A 368 1.04 60.84 84.99
C ASP A 368 1.84 59.56 84.68
N VAL A 369 2.20 59.38 83.40
CA VAL A 369 3.21 58.39 82.97
C VAL A 369 4.26 59.12 82.11
N PRO A 370 5.55 59.13 82.51
CA PRO A 370 6.60 59.85 81.80
C PRO A 370 7.12 59.09 80.57
N GLU A 371 7.83 59.80 79.69
CA GLU A 371 8.67 59.20 78.65
C GLU A 371 9.87 58.48 79.28
N ASP A 372 10.11 57.21 78.92
CA ASP A 372 11.42 56.56 79.07
C ASP A 372 11.67 55.53 77.94
N ASP A 373 12.95 55.29 77.69
CA ASP A 373 13.56 54.52 76.61
C ASP A 373 13.65 53.01 76.94
N GLY A 374 14.01 52.19 75.94
CA GLY A 374 14.76 50.95 76.21
C GLY A 374 14.03 49.61 76.13
N SER A 375 14.20 48.95 74.97
CA SER A 375 14.60 47.53 74.79
C SER A 375 14.11 46.42 75.75
N ASP A 376 13.44 45.44 75.13
CA ASP A 376 13.81 44.01 75.10
C ASP A 376 13.95 43.20 76.42
N SER A 377 13.00 42.29 76.70
CA SER A 377 13.26 40.84 76.80
C SER A 377 12.07 39.97 77.27
N ASP A 378 11.90 38.84 76.59
CA ASP A 378 11.56 37.49 77.08
C ASP A 378 10.39 37.16 78.06
N MET A 379 9.50 36.30 77.53
CA MET A 379 9.03 34.99 78.07
C MET A 379 7.94 34.86 79.18
N GLU A 380 6.84 34.26 78.72
CA GLU A 380 6.02 33.15 79.29
C GLU A 380 5.12 33.26 80.55
N ASP A 381 3.86 32.91 80.26
CA ASP A 381 2.91 31.99 80.97
C ASP A 381 2.30 32.36 82.33
N CYS A 382 0.97 32.55 82.31
CA CYS A 382 0.04 31.96 83.28
C CYS A 382 -1.39 31.87 82.71
N ARG A 383 -1.83 30.67 82.32
CA ARG A 383 -3.22 30.37 81.89
C ARG A 383 -4.27 30.51 83.00
N PRO A 384 -5.57 30.61 82.62
CA PRO A 384 -6.53 29.62 83.12
C PRO A 384 -7.36 28.85 82.07
N SER A 385 -7.40 27.53 82.26
CA SER A 385 -8.56 26.60 82.19
C SER A 385 -9.64 26.66 81.08
N LYS A 386 -9.66 25.58 80.27
CA LYS A 386 -10.76 25.14 79.39
C LYS A 386 -11.95 24.51 80.15
N PRO A 387 -13.15 24.51 79.55
CA PRO A 387 -14.08 23.37 79.58
C PRO A 387 -13.89 22.46 78.34
N ARG A 388 -14.21 21.16 78.46
CA ARG A 388 -14.15 20.16 77.36
C ARG A 388 -15.55 19.80 76.82
N PRO A 389 -15.67 19.25 75.60
CA PRO A 389 -16.94 19.17 74.87
C PRO A 389 -17.67 17.83 75.01
N THR A 390 -18.98 17.82 74.72
CA THR A 390 -19.80 16.60 74.61
C THR A 390 -20.36 16.39 73.20
N ARG A 391 -19.61 15.57 72.44
CA ARG A 391 -19.96 14.77 71.25
C ARG A 391 -21.46 14.54 70.93
N ASN A 392 -21.84 14.88 69.68
CA ASN A 392 -22.65 14.10 68.70
C ASN A 392 -22.86 15.01 67.45
N GLY A 393 -22.86 14.56 66.18
CA GLY A 393 -22.46 13.29 65.59
C GLY A 393 -22.53 13.36 64.04
N ILE A 394 -21.60 12.68 63.36
CA ILE A 394 -21.63 12.12 61.98
C ILE A 394 -22.52 12.83 60.93
N LEU A 395 -21.91 13.34 59.83
CA LEU A 395 -22.27 12.91 58.47
C LEU A 395 -21.24 13.29 57.38
N ALA A 396 -20.94 12.29 56.54
CA ALA A 396 -20.46 12.32 55.15
C ALA A 396 -19.44 13.40 54.69
N GLY A 397 -18.19 12.97 54.49
CA GLY A 397 -17.32 13.56 53.47
C GLY A 397 -17.54 12.89 52.11
N THR A 398 -17.61 13.68 51.03
CA THR A 398 -17.62 13.17 49.65
C THR A 398 -16.44 13.70 48.83
N HIS A 399 -15.57 12.76 48.50
CA HIS A 399 -14.60 12.74 47.40
C HIS A 399 -14.58 13.91 46.38
N THR A 400 -13.44 14.61 46.38
CA THR A 400 -12.58 14.82 45.20
C THR A 400 -13.25 14.95 43.82
N ARG A 401 -13.31 16.17 43.29
CA ARG A 401 -13.21 16.40 41.84
C ARG A 401 -11.86 17.01 41.51
N LYS A 402 -11.03 16.28 40.77
CA LYS A 402 -9.84 16.83 40.10
C LYS A 402 -10.30 17.65 38.90
N SER A 403 -10.14 18.97 38.98
CA SER A 403 -10.26 19.85 37.81
C SER A 403 -8.93 19.85 37.06
N ASN A 404 -8.79 18.99 36.04
CA ASN A 404 -7.69 19.13 35.09
C ASN A 404 -7.94 20.38 34.25
N VAL A 405 -7.25 21.48 34.57
CA VAL A 405 -7.16 22.64 33.66
C VAL A 405 -5.93 22.43 32.80
N LEU A 406 -6.15 21.89 31.59
CA LEU A 406 -5.13 21.82 30.56
C LEU A 406 -5.01 23.20 29.90
N PHE A 407 -4.08 24.03 30.37
CA PHE A 407 -3.69 25.22 29.62
C PHE A 407 -2.77 24.81 28.48
N MET A 408 -3.24 24.95 27.24
CA MET A 408 -2.37 24.88 26.08
C MET A 408 -1.58 26.19 26.00
N ILE A 409 -0.28 26.14 26.28
CA ILE A 409 0.64 27.19 25.87
C ILE A 409 0.93 26.97 24.38
N TYR A 410 0.78 28.04 23.60
CA TYR A 410 1.22 28.10 22.20
C TYR A 410 2.74 28.25 22.15
N ASP A 411 3.39 27.38 21.39
CA ASP A 411 4.64 27.60 20.63
C ASP A 411 4.60 26.70 19.38
#